data_AF-A0A2A2IAI5-F1
#
_entry.id   AF-A0A2A2IAI5-F1
#
_cell.length_a   1.000
_cell.length_b   1.000
_cell.length_c   1.000
_cell.angle_alpha   90.00
_cell.angle_beta   90.00
_cell.angle_gamma   90.00
#
_symmetry.space_group_name_H-M   'P 1'
#
loop_
_entity.id
_entity.type
_entity.pdbx_description
1 polymer ?
#
loop_
_entity_poly.entity_id
_entity_poly.type
_entity_poly.pdbx_seq_one_letter_code
_entity_poly.pdbx_strand_id
1 'polypeptide(L)'
;MKKYIIFAVSFIFIFSLFQILSGIILTYTYTPDITEAWNMSANLSQETVMISNHNSFLLTLLIAFLSATAAYFIPKKLKNTNYHTK
;
A
#
# COMPACT_ATOMS: atom_id res chain seq x y z
N MET A 1 -11.95 -12.71 -17.97
CA MET A 1 -11.75 -11.24 -17.86
C MET A 1 -12.77 -10.57 -16.93
N LYS A 2 -14.09 -10.54 -17.21
CA LYS A 2 -15.08 -9.81 -16.39
C LYS A 2 -15.06 -10.13 -14.88
N LYS A 3 -15.01 -11.41 -14.49
CA LYS A 3 -14.97 -11.82 -13.06
C LYS A 3 -13.70 -11.34 -12.32
N TYR A 4 -12.58 -11.26 -13.04
CA TYR A 4 -11.32 -10.76 -12.49
C TYR A 4 -11.37 -9.25 -12.31
N ILE A 5 -11.92 -8.50 -13.27
CA ILE A 5 -12.06 -7.05 -13.19
C ILE A 5 -12.92 -6.65 -11.98
N ILE A 6 -14.06 -7.31 -11.78
CA ILE A 6 -14.94 -7.07 -10.63
C ILE A 6 -14.19 -7.30 -9.31
N PHE A 7 -13.46 -8.41 -9.21
CA PHE A 7 -12.63 -8.70 -8.04
C PHE A 7 -11.54 -7.65 -7.82
N ALA A 8 -10.81 -7.26 -8.87
CA ALA A 8 -9.72 -6.30 -8.78
C ALA A 8 -10.22 -4.92 -8.31
N VAL A 9 -11.37 -4.46 -8.82
CA VAL A 9 -11.99 -3.21 -8.36
C VAL A 9 -12.36 -3.30 -6.89
N SER A 10 -13.04 -4.38 -6.45
CA SER A 10 -13.36 -4.59 -5.04
C SER A 10 -12.12 -4.65 -4.15
N PHE A 11 -11.04 -5.28 -4.63
CA PHE A 11 -9.77 -5.35 -3.93
C PHE A 11 -9.13 -3.96 -3.77
N ILE A 12 -9.15 -3.12 -4.81
CA ILE A 12 -8.62 -1.75 -4.73
C ILE A 12 -9.38 -0.91 -3.71
N PHE A 13 -10.70 -1.07 -3.63
CA PHE A 13 -11.52 -0.39 -2.62
C PHE A 13 -11.10 -0.79 -1.19
N ILE A 14 -11.01 -2.10 -0.91
CA ILE A 14 -10.64 -2.57 0.43
C ILE A 14 -9.18 -2.22 0.78
N PHE A 15 -8.28 -2.28 -0.20
CA PHE A 15 -6.87 -1.93 -0.05
C PHE A 15 -6.70 -0.44 0.28
N SER A 16 -7.44 0.43 -0.40
CA SER A 16 -7.44 1.87 -0.12
C SER A 16 -7.92 2.15 1.30
N LEU A 17 -9.01 1.48 1.73
CA LEU A 17 -9.52 1.61 3.08
C LEU A 17 -8.46 1.17 4.11
N PHE A 18 -7.81 0.04 3.87
CA PHE A 18 -6.75 -0.47 4.73
C PHE A 18 -5.55 0.47 4.81
N GLN A 19 -5.14 1.08 3.69
CA GLN A 19 -4.06 2.07 3.68
C GLN A 19 -4.40 3.31 4.53
N ILE A 20 -5.63 3.80 4.44
CA ILE A 20 -6.08 4.94 5.26
C ILE A 20 -6.04 4.58 6.74
N LEU A 21 -6.61 3.43 7.13
CA LEU A 21 -6.60 2.98 8.52
C LEU A 21 -5.18 2.79 9.06
N SER A 22 -4.30 2.16 8.26
CA SER A 22 -2.89 1.98 8.64
C SER A 22 -2.18 3.33 8.81
N GLY A 23 -2.46 4.30 7.93
CA GLY A 23 -1.91 5.66 8.04
C GLY A 23 -2.38 6.39 9.30
N ILE A 24 -3.65 6.23 9.67
CA ILE A 24 -4.19 6.79 10.92
C ILE A 24 -3.50 6.17 12.12
N ILE A 25 -3.37 4.84 12.16
CA ILE A 25 -2.70 4.13 13.27
C ILE A 25 -1.25 4.60 13.39
N LEU A 26 -0.52 4.69 12.27
CA LEU A 26 0.86 5.17 12.25
C LEU A 26 0.97 6.60 12.78
N THR A 27 0.05 7.48 12.38
CA THR A 27 0.03 8.87 12.85
C THR A 27 -0.29 8.94 14.35
N TYR A 28 -1.16 8.06 14.85
CA TYR A 28 -1.51 8.02 16.27
C TYR A 28 -0.38 7.48 17.15
N THR A 29 0.42 6.53 16.65
CA THR A 29 1.52 5.92 17.40
C THR A 29 2.86 6.64 17.22
N TYR A 30 2.99 7.47 16.19
CA TYR A 30 4.19 8.24 15.92
C TYR A 30 4.22 9.52 16.76
N THR A 31 5.23 9.67 17.61
CA THR A 31 5.48 10.91 18.35
C THR A 31 6.56 11.70 17.62
N PRO A 32 6.26 12.87 17.02
CA PRO A 32 7.25 13.63 16.29
C PRO A 32 8.25 14.32 17.24
N ASP A 33 9.54 14.17 16.99
CA ASP A 33 10.58 14.98 17.66
C ASP A 33 10.68 16.35 16.96
N ILE A 34 10.09 17.34 17.61
CA ILE A 34 10.02 18.72 17.10
C ILE A 34 11.40 19.40 17.21
N THR A 35 12.20 19.05 18.22
CA THR A 35 13.51 19.66 18.45
C THR A 35 14.51 19.18 17.40
N GLU A 36 14.51 17.90 17.07
CA GLU A 36 15.30 17.34 15.97
C GLU A 36 14.88 17.97 14.63
N ALA A 37 13.58 18.02 14.35
CA ALA A 37 13.06 18.60 13.11
C ALA A 37 13.44 20.08 12.94
N TRP A 38 13.40 20.86 14.03
CA TRP A 38 13.83 22.26 14.04
C TRP A 38 15.33 22.40 13.73
N ASN A 39 16.18 21.59 14.35
CA ASN A 39 17.63 21.63 14.11
C ASN A 39 18.00 21.21 12.68
N MET A 40 17.25 20.26 12.08
CA MET A 40 17.42 19.90 10.67
C MET A 40 17.02 21.03 9.74
N SER A 41 15.95 21.78 10.05
CA SER A 41 15.48 22.90 9.21
C SER A 41 16.53 23.99 9.01
N ALA A 42 17.40 24.23 10.00
CA ALA A 42 18.45 25.24 9.93
C ALA A 42 19.54 24.92 8.90
N ASN A 43 19.68 23.65 8.50
CA ASN A 43 20.67 23.18 7.52
C ASN A 43 20.06 22.84 6.15
N LEU A 44 18.74 22.96 5.97
CA LEU A 44 18.08 22.65 4.71
C LEU A 44 18.13 23.85 3.73
N SER A 45 18.15 23.54 2.42
CA SER A 45 18.01 24.55 1.37
C SER A 45 16.72 25.35 1.55
N GLN A 46 16.77 26.67 1.34
CA GLN A 46 15.57 27.54 1.33
C GLN A 46 14.64 27.26 0.13
N GLU A 47 15.07 26.44 -0.82
CA GLU A 47 14.26 26.02 -1.94
C GLU A 47 13.38 24.82 -1.56
N THR A 48 12.06 25.01 -1.66
CA THR A 48 11.09 23.94 -1.45
C THR A 48 10.96 23.09 -2.71
N VAL A 49 11.40 21.83 -2.63
CA VAL A 49 11.21 20.85 -3.71
C VAL A 49 9.72 20.47 -3.78
N MET A 50 8.97 21.09 -4.68
CA MET A 50 7.53 20.80 -4.87
C MET A 50 7.27 19.41 -5.49
N ILE A 51 8.25 18.83 -6.19
CA ILE A 51 8.17 17.49 -6.77
C ILE A 51 9.40 16.71 -6.30
N SER A 52 9.23 15.93 -5.23
CA SER A 52 10.29 15.01 -4.80
C SER A 52 10.35 13.82 -5.75
N ASN A 53 11.57 13.39 -6.11
CA ASN A 53 11.78 12.23 -7.00
C ASN A 53 11.40 10.88 -6.34
N HIS A 54 11.06 10.88 -5.04
CA HIS A 54 10.65 9.71 -4.28
C HIS A 54 9.14 9.49 -4.38
N ASN A 55 8.66 9.19 -5.59
CA ASN A 55 7.24 8.92 -5.80
C ASN A 55 6.88 7.50 -5.32
N SER A 56 6.57 7.35 -4.04
CA SER A 56 6.16 6.10 -3.39
C SER A 56 4.85 5.50 -3.95
N PHE A 57 4.15 6.24 -4.82
CA PHE A 57 2.94 5.79 -5.48
C PHE A 57 3.16 4.55 -6.34
N LEU A 58 4.22 4.50 -7.16
CA LEU A 58 4.48 3.36 -8.04
C LEU A 58 4.75 2.07 -7.27
N LEU A 59 5.50 2.17 -6.17
CA LEU A 59 5.77 1.04 -5.27
C LEU A 59 4.47 0.55 -4.61
N THR A 60 3.62 1.48 -4.14
CA THR A 60 2.31 1.15 -3.56
C THR A 60 1.42 0.45 -4.59
N LEU A 61 1.40 0.94 -5.83
CA LEU A 61 0.63 0.35 -6.93
C LEU A 61 1.13 -1.06 -7.28
N LEU A 62 2.45 -1.26 -7.31
CA LEU A 62 3.06 -2.57 -7.55
C LEU A 62 2.67 -3.59 -6.47
N ILE A 63 2.72 -3.19 -5.20
CA ILE A 63 2.32 -4.05 -4.07
C ILE A 63 0.82 -4.36 -4.13
N ALA A 64 -0.01 -3.38 -4.47
CA ALA A 64 -1.46 -3.59 -4.63
C ALA A 64 -1.75 -4.61 -5.75
N PHE A 65 -1.04 -4.51 -6.88
CA PHE A 65 -1.19 -5.44 -8.00
C PHE A 65 -0.74 -6.86 -7.65
N LEU A 66 0.40 -7.01 -6.99
CA LEU A 66 0.90 -8.30 -6.49
C LEU A 66 -0.09 -8.95 -5.53
N SER A 67 -0.63 -8.15 -4.59
CA SER A 67 -1.60 -8.61 -3.60
C SER A 67 -2.92 -9.04 -4.24
N ALA A 68 -3.43 -8.27 -5.21
CA ALA A 68 -4.63 -8.63 -5.96
C ALA A 68 -4.44 -9.94 -6.75
N THR A 69 -3.28 -10.10 -7.37
CA THR A 69 -2.92 -11.33 -8.10
C THR A 69 -2.89 -12.52 -7.15
N ALA A 70 -2.17 -12.41 -6.03
CA ALA A 70 -2.11 -13.45 -5.01
C ALA A 70 -3.50 -13.83 -4.49
N ALA A 71 -4.30 -12.84 -4.09
CA ALA A 71 -5.63 -13.06 -3.54
C ALA A 71 -6.61 -13.70 -4.54
N TYR A 72 -6.46 -13.44 -5.84
CA TYR A 72 -7.29 -14.09 -6.87
C TYR A 72 -6.87 -15.54 -7.16
N PHE A 73 -5.56 -15.81 -7.23
CA PHE A 73 -5.04 -17.10 -7.69
C PHE A 73 -4.84 -18.13 -6.56
N ILE A 74 -4.51 -17.71 -5.35
CA ILE A 74 -4.28 -18.61 -4.20
C ILE A 74 -5.49 -19.50 -3.89
N PRO A 75 -6.73 -18.95 -3.76
CA PRO A 75 -7.90 -19.79 -3.47
C PRO A 75 -8.19 -20.80 -4.58
N LYS A 76 -7.91 -20.43 -5.84
CA LYS A 76 -8.12 -21.31 -7.00
C LYS A 76 -7.15 -22.50 -6.99
N LYS A 77 -5.88 -22.27 -6.62
CA LYS A 77 -4.86 -23.33 -6.51
C LYS A 77 -5.15 -24.29 -5.35
N LEU A 78 -5.58 -23.75 -4.19
CA LEU A 78 -5.97 -24.54 -3.03
C LEU A 78 -7.21 -25.40 -3.30
N LYS A 79 -8.22 -24.85 -4.01
CA LYS A 79 -9.42 -25.60 -4.39
C LYS A 79 -9.09 -26.79 -5.29
N ASN A 80 -8.25 -26.61 -6.31
CA ASN A 80 -7.88 -27.71 -7.22
C ASN A 80 -7.07 -28.83 -6.54
N THR A 81 -6.27 -28.51 -5.53
CA THR A 81 -5.52 -29.53 -4.75
C THR A 81 -6.47 -30.47 -4.02
N ASN A 82 -7.55 -29.94 -3.42
CA ASN A 82 -8.53 -30.74 -2.68
C ASN A 82 -9.33 -31.73 -3.54
N TYR A 83 -9.46 -31.49 -4.85
CA TYR A 83 -10.13 -32.42 -5.77
C TYR A 83 -9.23 -33.58 -6.21
N HIS A 84 -7.91 -33.50 -6.01
CA HIS A 84 -6.98 -34.57 -6.38
C HIS A 84 -6.68 -35.54 -5.22
N THR A 85 -7.05 -35.16 -4.00
CA THR A 85 -6.90 -35.94 -2.76
C THR A 85 -8.22 -36.55 -2.24
N LYS A 86 -9.27 -36.58 -3.06
CA LYS A 86 -10.49 -37.35 -2.83
C LYS A 86 -10.63 -38.43 -3.89
#